data_AF-A0A1U7LR35-F1
#
_entry.id   AF-A0A1U7LR35-F1
#
_cell.length_a   1.000
_cell.length_b   1.000
_cell.length_c   1.000
_cell.angle_alpha   90.00
_cell.angle_beta   90.00
_cell.angle_gamma   90.00
#
_symmetry.space_group_name_H-M   'P 1'
#
loop_
_entity.id
_entity.type
_entity.pdbx_description
1 polymer ?
#
loop_
_entity_poly.entity_id
_entity_poly.type
_entity_poly.pdbx_seq_one_letter_code
_entity_poly.pdbx_strand_id
1 'polypeptide(L)'
;MGLMSVPNSKVNLGIAFVLYQQGLISSVQRGSITGPDQEYTPTTQENVATRRIWLGLKYREMHPVIGKMGIVSKPGRRMWMSAEELKRLVIGKRVGTIHYLQPGEILVVSTDKGILEARDAIRLRVGGEPLCRAG
;
A
#
# COMPACT_ATOMS: atom_id res chain seq x y z
N MET A 1 12.03 -17.22 -3.30
CA MET A 1 11.19 -16.00 -3.36
C MET A 1 11.16 -15.43 -1.95
N GLY A 2 11.50 -14.16 -1.74
CA GLY A 2 11.65 -13.58 -0.39
C GLY A 2 10.30 -13.36 0.28
N LEU A 3 10.19 -13.71 1.56
CA LEU A 3 9.03 -13.41 2.41
C LEU A 3 9.42 -12.36 3.43
N MET A 4 8.53 -11.42 3.70
CA MET A 4 8.67 -10.45 4.78
C MET A 4 7.37 -10.36 5.59
N SER A 5 7.47 -10.05 6.88
CA SER A 5 6.30 -9.83 7.73
C SER A 5 6.15 -8.36 8.10
N VAL A 6 4.89 -7.91 8.19
CA VAL A 6 4.50 -6.59 8.69
C VAL A 6 3.47 -6.73 9.80
N PRO A 7 3.34 -5.74 10.70
CA PRO A 7 2.32 -5.76 11.76
C PRO A 7 0.92 -5.93 11.18
N ASN A 8 0.09 -6.73 11.84
CA ASN A 8 -1.30 -6.94 11.45
C ASN A 8 -2.15 -5.71 11.79
N SER A 9 -2.40 -4.86 10.80
CA SER A 9 -3.30 -3.70 10.92
C SER A 9 -4.17 -3.60 9.67
N LYS A 10 -5.36 -2.99 9.79
CA LYS A 10 -6.25 -2.76 8.64
C LYS A 10 -5.57 -1.89 7.57
N VAL A 11 -4.74 -0.93 8.01
CA VAL A 11 -3.99 -0.05 7.10
C VAL A 11 -2.94 -0.84 6.32
N ASN A 12 -2.12 -1.63 7.01
CA ASN A 12 -1.09 -2.45 6.37
C ASN A 12 -1.71 -3.47 5.42
N LEU A 13 -2.84 -4.08 5.81
CA LEU A 13 -3.57 -5.00 4.94
C LEU A 13 -4.10 -4.31 3.68
N GLY A 14 -4.67 -3.11 3.81
CA GLY A 14 -5.16 -2.35 2.66
C GLY A 14 -4.03 -1.95 1.71
N ILE A 15 -2.89 -1.45 2.24
CA ILE A 15 -1.71 -1.13 1.43
C ILE A 15 -1.20 -2.39 0.73
N ALA A 16 -1.03 -3.50 1.46
CA ALA A 16 -0.59 -4.78 0.91
C ALA A 16 -1.52 -5.27 -0.20
N PHE A 17 -2.83 -5.15 -0.01
CA PHE A 17 -3.82 -5.54 -1.01
C PHE A 17 -3.70 -4.70 -2.29
N VAL A 18 -3.54 -3.38 -2.17
CA VAL A 18 -3.28 -2.50 -3.33
C VAL A 18 -2.00 -2.90 -4.05
N LEU A 19 -0.89 -3.13 -3.31
CA LEU A 19 0.37 -3.59 -3.91
C LEU A 19 0.21 -4.93 -4.64
N TYR A 20 -0.59 -5.84 -4.11
CA TYR A 20 -0.88 -7.13 -4.72
C TYR A 20 -1.71 -6.98 -6.00
N GLN A 21 -2.78 -6.18 -5.97
CA GLN A 21 -3.62 -5.90 -7.14
C GLN A 21 -2.85 -5.24 -8.28
N GLN A 22 -1.89 -4.37 -7.95
CA GLN A 22 -1.01 -3.72 -8.93
C GLN A 22 0.17 -4.62 -9.37
N GLY A 23 0.25 -5.86 -8.85
CA GLY A 23 1.27 -6.84 -9.25
C GLY A 23 2.69 -6.54 -8.77
N LEU A 24 2.85 -5.66 -7.78
CA LEU A 24 4.13 -5.26 -7.18
C LEU A 24 4.65 -6.28 -6.18
N ILE A 25 3.75 -7.00 -5.49
CA ILE A 25 4.07 -8.13 -4.61
C ILE A 25 3.43 -9.42 -5.14
N SER A 26 3.99 -10.57 -4.79
CA SER A 26 3.54 -11.88 -5.29
C SER A 26 2.42 -12.51 -4.46
N SER A 27 2.37 -12.24 -3.15
CA SER A 27 1.34 -12.80 -2.26
C SER A 27 1.11 -11.95 -1.01
N VAL A 28 -0.09 -12.10 -0.43
CA VAL A 28 -0.46 -11.57 0.89
C VAL A 28 -1.08 -12.70 1.69
N GLN A 29 -0.47 -13.06 2.81
CA GLN A 29 -0.91 -14.16 3.68
C GLN A 29 -0.99 -13.67 5.11
N ARG A 30 -1.86 -14.28 5.92
CA ARG A 30 -1.86 -14.04 7.36
C ARG A 30 -0.93 -15.04 8.03
N GLY A 31 -0.40 -14.68 9.20
CA GLY A 31 0.51 -15.52 9.94
C GLY A 31 0.72 -15.06 11.36
N SER A 32 1.66 -15.70 12.03
CA SER A 32 2.20 -15.26 13.32
C SER A 32 3.58 -14.63 13.13
N ILE A 33 4.27 -14.32 14.23
CA ILE A 33 5.68 -13.92 14.23
C ILE A 33 6.62 -15.00 13.68
N THR A 34 6.23 -16.28 13.71
CA THR A 34 7.08 -17.40 13.29
C THR A 34 6.95 -17.73 11.81
N GLY A 35 5.84 -17.38 11.17
CA GLY A 35 5.62 -17.68 9.77
C GLY A 35 4.20 -17.40 9.29
N PRO A 36 3.94 -17.51 7.96
CA PRO A 36 2.60 -17.56 7.41
C PRO A 36 1.84 -18.77 7.95
N ASP A 37 0.52 -18.64 8.10
CA ASP A 37 -0.30 -19.77 8.52
C ASP A 37 -0.41 -20.80 7.37
N GLN A 38 -0.30 -22.09 7.68
CA GLN A 38 -0.55 -23.17 6.72
C GLN A 38 -2.05 -23.44 6.54
N GLU A 39 -2.81 -23.26 7.63
CA GLU A 39 -4.26 -23.38 7.68
C GLU A 39 -4.87 -22.12 8.28
N TYR A 40 -6.15 -21.87 8.00
CA TYR A 40 -6.82 -20.68 8.50
C TYR A 40 -6.82 -20.63 10.04
N THR A 41 -6.15 -19.63 10.60
CA THR A 41 -6.17 -19.36 12.04
C THR A 41 -6.97 -18.09 12.31
N PRO A 42 -8.09 -18.16 13.06
CA PRO A 42 -8.88 -16.97 13.40
C PRO A 42 -8.08 -16.05 14.31
N THR A 43 -8.29 -14.74 14.18
CA THR A 43 -7.69 -13.75 15.08
C THR A 43 -8.56 -13.62 16.33
N THR A 44 -7.99 -13.95 17.49
CA THR A 44 -8.64 -13.92 18.81
C THR A 44 -7.88 -12.95 19.73
N GLN A 45 -8.44 -12.61 20.89
CA GLN A 45 -7.76 -11.75 21.87
C GLN A 45 -6.43 -12.34 22.35
N GLU A 46 -6.31 -13.66 22.41
CA GLU A 46 -5.11 -14.36 22.87
C GLU A 46 -3.96 -14.29 21.86
N ASN A 47 -4.27 -14.29 20.55
CA ASN A 47 -3.24 -14.35 19.52
C ASN A 47 -3.01 -13.02 18.79
N VAL A 48 -3.86 -12.00 18.99
CA VAL A 48 -3.81 -10.74 18.23
C VAL A 48 -2.44 -10.06 18.24
N ALA A 49 -1.71 -10.14 19.36
CA ALA A 49 -0.38 -9.53 19.52
C ALA A 49 0.69 -10.18 18.63
N THR A 50 0.57 -11.50 18.40
CA THR A 50 1.53 -12.27 17.59
C THR A 50 1.14 -12.32 16.11
N ARG A 51 -0.07 -11.89 15.74
CA ARG A 51 -0.51 -11.87 14.34
C ARG A 51 0.33 -10.93 13.49
N ARG A 52 0.63 -11.39 12.27
CA ARG A 52 1.39 -10.67 11.23
C ARG A 52 0.72 -10.85 9.88
N ILE A 53 1.06 -9.94 8.96
CA ILE A 53 0.75 -10.08 7.54
C ILE A 53 2.07 -10.41 6.85
N TRP A 54 2.10 -11.51 6.13
CA TRP A 54 3.24 -11.98 5.35
C TRP A 54 3.08 -11.59 3.89
N LEU A 55 4.11 -10.96 3.34
CA LEU A 55 4.16 -10.45 1.98
C LEU A 55 5.20 -11.23 1.18
N GLY A 56 4.78 -11.71 0.01
CA GLY A 56 5.68 -12.29 -0.99
C GLY A 56 6.32 -11.19 -1.82
N LEU A 57 7.65 -11.07 -1.75
CA LEU A 57 8.39 -10.12 -2.56
C LEU A 57 8.59 -10.64 -3.99
N LYS A 58 8.40 -9.76 -4.96
CA LYS A 58 8.50 -10.08 -6.38
C LYS A 58 9.81 -9.55 -6.96
N TYR A 59 10.48 -10.39 -7.72
CA TYR A 59 11.74 -10.08 -8.41
C TYR A 59 11.63 -10.50 -9.87
N ARG A 60 12.23 -9.73 -10.76
CA ARG A 60 12.32 -10.03 -12.20
C ARG A 60 13.74 -9.78 -12.66
N GLU A 61 14.34 -10.75 -13.36
CA GLU A 61 15.69 -10.60 -13.94
C GLU A 61 16.72 -10.12 -12.89
N MET A 62 16.66 -10.70 -11.68
CA MET A 62 17.49 -10.34 -10.51
C MET A 62 17.27 -8.94 -9.91
N HIS A 63 16.28 -8.18 -10.39
CA HIS A 63 15.91 -6.87 -9.84
C HIS A 63 14.61 -6.94 -9.04
N PRO A 64 14.47 -6.21 -7.92
CA PRO A 64 13.21 -6.14 -7.18
C PRO A 64 12.17 -5.38 -8.01
N VAL A 65 10.92 -5.85 -8.01
CA VAL A 65 9.81 -5.15 -8.71
C VAL A 65 9.43 -3.86 -7.98
N ILE A 66 9.56 -3.83 -6.66
CA ILE A 66 9.48 -2.59 -5.88
C ILE A 66 10.91 -2.11 -5.66
N GLY A 67 11.35 -1.11 -6.42
CA GLY A 67 12.66 -0.50 -6.25
C GLY A 67 12.67 0.53 -5.11
N LYS A 68 11.59 1.29 -4.95
CA LYS A 68 11.47 2.34 -3.95
C LYS A 68 10.05 2.42 -3.41
N MET A 69 9.96 2.58 -2.10
CA MET A 69 8.71 2.92 -1.41
C MET A 69 8.95 4.12 -0.50
N GLY A 70 8.06 5.11 -0.54
CA GLY A 70 8.21 6.36 0.20
C GLY A 70 6.90 6.86 0.79
N ILE A 71 6.94 7.29 2.05
CA ILE A 71 5.79 7.90 2.73
C ILE A 71 5.54 9.30 2.15
N VAL A 72 4.27 9.59 1.87
CA VAL A 72 3.81 10.89 1.36
C VAL A 72 3.21 11.73 2.49
N SER A 73 2.20 11.22 3.20
CA SER A 73 1.64 11.86 4.39
C SER A 73 2.34 11.34 5.66
N LYS A 74 2.90 12.25 6.47
CA LYS A 74 3.61 11.90 7.71
C LYS A 74 2.79 12.36 8.92
N PRO A 75 2.89 11.71 10.10
CA PRO A 75 2.14 12.12 11.29
C PRO A 75 2.31 13.61 11.66
N GLY A 76 3.52 14.17 11.53
CA GLY A 76 3.79 15.59 11.80
C GLY A 76 3.42 16.55 10.67
N ARG A 77 3.02 16.04 9.50
CA ARG A 77 2.56 16.83 8.35
C ARG A 77 1.62 15.99 7.50
N ARG A 78 0.39 15.85 8.00
CA ARG A 78 -0.66 15.16 7.25
C ARG A 78 -1.14 16.00 6.09
N MET A 79 -1.53 15.34 5.01
CA MET A 79 -2.01 15.99 3.81
C MET A 79 -3.27 15.30 3.32
N TRP A 80 -4.14 16.07 2.68
CA TRP A 80 -5.36 15.58 2.06
C TRP A 80 -5.42 16.10 0.65
N MET A 81 -5.90 15.27 -0.26
CA MET A 81 -6.01 15.59 -1.68
C MET A 81 -7.40 15.28 -2.17
N SER A 82 -7.97 16.21 -2.93
CA SER A 82 -9.19 15.99 -3.70
C SER A 82 -8.93 15.05 -4.88
N ALA A 83 -9.99 14.47 -5.45
CA ALA A 83 -9.89 13.63 -6.64
C ALA A 83 -9.24 14.36 -7.82
N GLU A 84 -9.48 15.67 -7.97
CA GLU A 84 -8.89 16.47 -9.05
C GLU A 84 -7.39 16.72 -8.82
N GLU A 85 -6.97 16.92 -7.57
CA GLU A 85 -5.55 17.01 -7.23
C GLU A 85 -4.82 15.67 -7.44
N LEU A 86 -5.44 14.54 -7.09
CA LEU A 86 -4.92 13.21 -7.40
C LEU A 86 -4.76 13.04 -8.91
N LYS A 87 -5.77 13.43 -9.69
CA LYS A 87 -5.73 13.37 -11.16
C LYS A 87 -4.56 14.18 -11.71
N ARG A 88 -4.32 15.39 -11.19
CA ARG A 88 -3.17 16.23 -11.57
C ARG A 88 -1.84 15.51 -11.33
N LEU A 89 -1.66 14.83 -10.19
CA LEU A 89 -0.43 14.06 -9.93
C LEU A 89 -0.23 12.91 -10.91
N VAL A 90 -1.30 12.17 -11.24
CA VAL A 90 -1.25 11.03 -12.17
C VAL A 90 -0.89 11.48 -13.59
N ILE A 91 -1.35 12.65 -14.03
CA ILE A 91 -1.04 13.19 -15.36
C ILE A 91 0.27 13.99 -15.44
N GLY A 92 1.15 13.90 -14.43
CA GLY A 92 2.46 14.54 -14.47
C GLY A 92 2.51 15.99 -13.97
N LYS A 93 1.47 16.49 -13.31
CA LYS A 93 1.46 17.87 -12.75
C LYS A 93 1.74 17.85 -11.25
N ARG A 94 2.55 18.80 -10.79
CA ARG A 94 2.81 19.01 -9.36
C ARG A 94 1.56 19.53 -8.64
N VAL A 95 1.36 19.08 -7.39
CA VAL A 95 0.35 19.61 -6.48
C VAL A 95 1.02 19.93 -5.13
N GLY A 96 1.03 21.20 -4.76
CA GLY A 96 1.70 21.68 -3.56
C GLY A 96 3.17 21.23 -3.50
N THR A 97 3.55 20.59 -2.39
CA THR A 97 4.90 20.05 -2.19
C THR A 97 5.10 18.65 -2.80
N ILE A 98 4.05 18.02 -3.33
CA ILE A 98 4.10 16.64 -3.82
C ILE A 98 4.49 16.63 -5.29
N HIS A 99 5.63 16.01 -5.59
CA HIS A 99 6.05 15.75 -6.97
C HIS A 99 5.13 14.71 -7.63
N TYR A 100 4.92 14.88 -8.93
CA TYR A 100 4.13 13.99 -9.77
C TYR A 100 4.64 12.54 -9.76
N LEU A 101 3.77 11.60 -10.14
CA LEU A 101 4.13 10.18 -10.17
C LEU A 101 4.99 9.88 -11.39
N GLN A 102 6.06 9.12 -11.16
CA GLN A 102 6.90 8.60 -12.23
C GLN A 102 6.21 7.42 -12.94
N PRO A 103 6.59 7.11 -14.20
CA PRO A 103 6.13 5.89 -14.86
C PRO A 103 6.42 4.65 -14.01
N GLY A 104 5.42 3.79 -13.84
CA GLY A 104 5.50 2.60 -12.98
C GLY A 104 5.22 2.85 -11.49
N GLU A 105 5.19 4.11 -11.03
CA GLU A 105 4.79 4.40 -9.65
C GLU A 105 3.27 4.33 -9.47
N ILE A 106 2.88 3.84 -8.30
CA ILE A 106 1.53 3.95 -7.76
C ILE A 106 1.52 4.88 -6.55
N LEU A 107 0.36 5.46 -6.28
CA LEU A 107 0.10 6.24 -5.07
C LEU A 107 -1.05 5.59 -4.32
N VAL A 108 -0.79 5.20 -3.08
CA VAL A 108 -1.79 4.60 -2.19
C VAL A 108 -2.44 5.72 -1.37
N VAL A 109 -3.77 5.77 -1.37
CA VAL A 109 -4.58 6.82 -0.78
C VAL A 109 -5.57 6.22 0.21
N SER A 110 -5.62 6.75 1.42
CA SER A 110 -6.66 6.44 2.39
C SER A 110 -7.89 7.31 2.13
N THR A 111 -8.99 6.67 1.76
CA THR A 111 -10.27 7.33 1.44
C THR A 111 -11.35 6.89 2.42
N ASP A 112 -12.52 7.51 2.34
CA ASP A 112 -13.76 7.09 3.01
C ASP A 112 -14.24 5.70 2.54
N LYS A 113 -13.85 5.29 1.33
CA LYS A 113 -14.14 3.96 0.74
C LYS A 113 -13.04 2.93 1.00
N GLY A 114 -12.10 3.22 1.90
CA GLY A 114 -10.96 2.36 2.21
C GLY A 114 -9.68 2.81 1.54
N ILE A 115 -8.68 1.92 1.55
CA ILE A 115 -7.36 2.20 0.97
C ILE A 115 -7.39 1.80 -0.50
N LEU A 116 -7.12 2.77 -1.37
CA LEU A 116 -7.22 2.64 -2.82
C LEU A 116 -5.94 3.12 -3.49
N GLU A 117 -5.72 2.68 -4.72
CA GLU A 117 -4.74 3.33 -5.60
C GLU A 117 -5.33 4.65 -6.14
N ALA A 118 -4.48 5.63 -6.45
CA ALA A 118 -4.91 6.98 -6.84
C ALA A 118 -5.81 6.98 -8.09
N ARG A 119 -5.55 6.17 -9.12
CA ARG A 119 -6.39 6.02 -10.31
C ARG A 119 -7.74 5.40 -9.96
N ASP A 120 -7.79 4.48 -9.00
CA ASP A 120 -9.05 3.94 -8.48
C ASP A 120 -9.85 5.01 -7.72
N ALA A 121 -9.20 5.78 -6.86
CA ALA A 121 -9.82 6.90 -6.14
C ALA A 121 -10.38 7.96 -7.11
N ILE A 122 -9.62 8.32 -8.15
CA ILE A 122 -10.04 9.25 -9.21
C ILE A 122 -11.29 8.71 -9.93
N ARG A 123 -11.29 7.42 -10.29
CA ARG A 123 -12.42 6.77 -10.97
C ARG A 123 -13.70 6.83 -10.14
N LEU A 124 -13.56 6.62 -8.83
CA LEU A 124 -14.65 6.69 -7.86
C LEU A 124 -15.00 8.13 -7.44
N ARG A 125 -14.29 9.13 -7.97
CA ARG A 125 -14.42 10.56 -7.63
C ARG A 125 -14.29 10.85 -6.13
N VAL A 126 -13.42 10.12 -5.45
CA VAL A 126 -13.12 10.33 -4.02
C VAL A 126 -11.71 10.86 -3.82
N GLY A 127 -11.57 11.76 -2.85
CA GLY A 127 -10.27 12.23 -2.36
C GLY A 127 -9.82 11.44 -1.12
N GLY A 128 -8.70 11.83 -0.54
CA GLY A 128 -8.21 11.20 0.68
C GLY A 128 -6.82 11.63 1.08
N GLU A 129 -6.27 10.95 2.08
CA GLU A 129 -4.90 11.14 2.56
C GLU A 129 -3.95 10.26 1.74
N PRO A 130 -3.01 10.85 0.96
CA PRO A 130 -2.00 10.07 0.25
C PRO A 130 -0.99 9.47 1.25
N LEU A 131 -1.01 8.15 1.43
CA LEU A 131 -0.20 7.46 2.43
C LEU A 131 1.24 7.29 1.95
N CYS A 132 1.42 6.61 0.82
CA CYS A 132 2.74 6.25 0.30
C CYS A 132 2.72 6.08 -1.22
N ARG A 133 3.89 6.23 -1.83
CA ARG A 133 4.16 5.87 -3.22
C ARG A 133 5.08 4.65 -3.28
N ALA A 134 4.89 3.82 -4.30
CA ALA A 134 5.71 2.64 -4.54
C ALA A 134 5.92 2.44 -6.04
N GLY A 135 7.12 2.04 -6.45
CA GLY A 135 7.50 1.76 -7.83
C GLY A 135 8.91 1.20 -7.93
#